data_AF-A0A847F607-F1
#
_entry.id   AF-A0A847F607-F1
#
_cell.length_a   1.000
_cell.length_b   1.000
_cell.length_c   1.000
_cell.angle_alpha   90.00
_cell.angle_beta   90.00
_cell.angle_gamma   90.00
#
_symmetry.space_group_name_H-M   'P 1'
#
loop_
_entity.id
_entity.type
_entity.pdbx_description
1 polymer ?
#
loop_
_entity_poly.entity_id
_entity_poly.type
_entity_poly.pdbx_seq_one_letter_code
_entity_poly.pdbx_strand_id
1 'polypeptide(L)'
;MLRHTFPFIGTSGFQLKEGFVIGFVPLEMDWRASMSLRLLWFVRAAFMQALLFGCGAGALSDAEDAGPSEPSLSPDPDDKAPECPESPLGDDACADDVLAGAARERDSDRDGLSDHEEMCVYLTDPCNPDSDGDGAIDMVEVAYGSDPMDPEDHPRARGDFLFIAPFQGRVSPSTWTIDFTTGLQKVDVYFLLDSTGSLRTSVENLKQSFTSFIRGVREAIPDTWIGLGESRDYDMHPYGSPGDYVFRHRHHLTEDANAVAEALEGVTTAGGGDIPEAHVPALYSLVTGEALEPVAVSGTPAADACPDGRWGYGCFREDALAVIALLTDAYSRNGPGESYPYNEDRIGAPTPKYEAAVAALNGRRVRVVGLLQGRNKETVALMESLALATDAVDGDGEPLARTWSGSVGETALGVIRTLAESIRLDVSAHAESHESEDIDVISAFLQRIEANEGGDSSLGCDPRTAEDRGGNGYRDTFPAVPPGVSVCFDIVPADNTTIPSKATPQLFRGRVKILGDGYPIVDERQRFFVVPPAP
;
A
#
# COMPACT_ATOMS: atom_id res chain seq x y z
N MET A 1 -48.46 -50.55 22.36
CA MET A 1 -49.51 -50.71 21.32
C MET A 1 -49.06 -49.97 20.06
N LEU A 2 -49.43 -50.47 18.88
CA LEU A 2 -49.40 -49.87 17.52
C LEU A 2 -48.52 -48.60 17.30
N ARG A 3 -47.36 -48.67 16.62
CA ARG A 3 -47.09 -48.88 15.16
C ARG A 3 -47.27 -47.63 14.29
N HIS A 4 -46.17 -47.18 13.67
CA HIS A 4 -45.97 -46.88 12.23
C HIS A 4 -44.46 -46.65 12.00
N THR A 5 -43.66 -47.61 11.50
CA THR A 5 -43.40 -48.06 10.11
C THR A 5 -42.52 -47.14 9.24
N PHE A 6 -41.25 -47.55 9.06
CA PHE A 6 -40.30 -47.18 7.99
C PHE A 6 -40.78 -47.60 6.58
N PRO A 7 -40.14 -47.11 5.48
CA PRO A 7 -39.07 -47.88 4.78
C PRO A 7 -37.95 -46.97 4.18
N PHE A 8 -36.80 -47.38 3.60
CA PHE A 8 -36.06 -48.66 3.48
C PHE A 8 -34.60 -48.38 3.01
N ILE A 9 -33.64 -49.23 3.42
CA ILE A 9 -32.54 -49.89 2.64
C ILE A 9 -31.63 -49.04 1.69
N GLY A 10 -30.30 -49.24 1.65
CA GLY A 10 -29.60 -50.50 1.93
C GLY A 10 -28.08 -50.50 2.14
N THR A 11 -27.58 -51.73 2.33
CA THR A 11 -26.24 -52.08 2.81
C THR A 11 -25.60 -53.19 1.97
N SER A 12 -24.37 -52.99 1.51
CA SER A 12 -23.37 -54.02 1.10
C SER A 12 -22.12 -53.29 0.58
N GLY A 13 -20.87 -53.61 0.89
CA GLY A 13 -20.30 -54.75 1.61
C GLY A 13 -19.52 -55.68 0.65
N PHE A 14 -18.27 -56.05 1.02
CA PHE A 14 -17.35 -57.01 0.36
C PHE A 14 -16.62 -56.50 -0.92
N GLN A 15 -15.33 -56.84 -1.21
CA GLN A 15 -14.31 -57.60 -0.44
C GLN A 15 -12.86 -57.23 -0.84
N LEU A 16 -11.89 -57.54 0.04
CA LEU A 16 -10.43 -57.46 -0.15
C LEU A 16 -9.85 -58.46 -1.17
N LYS A 17 -8.66 -58.14 -1.71
CA LYS A 17 -7.62 -59.14 -2.06
C LYS A 17 -6.20 -58.55 -1.96
N GLU A 18 -5.23 -59.41 -1.66
CA GLU A 18 -3.90 -59.07 -1.13
C GLU A 18 -2.73 -59.16 -2.14
N GLY A 19 -1.55 -58.65 -1.73
CA GLY A 19 -0.22 -59.09 -2.17
C GLY A 19 0.59 -58.04 -2.98
N PHE A 20 1.90 -57.86 -2.78
CA PHE A 20 2.84 -58.43 -1.80
C PHE A 20 4.10 -57.50 -1.67
N VAL A 21 4.96 -57.72 -0.66
CA VAL A 21 6.02 -56.78 -0.18
C VAL A 21 7.46 -57.28 -0.44
N ILE A 22 8.38 -56.38 -0.85
CA ILE A 22 9.85 -56.31 -0.56
C ILE A 22 10.29 -54.83 -0.74
N GLY A 23 11.23 -54.19 0.00
CA GLY A 23 11.86 -54.54 1.28
C GLY A 23 13.30 -54.00 1.49
N PHE A 24 13.47 -52.91 2.28
CA PHE A 24 14.70 -52.42 2.97
C PHE A 24 15.87 -51.82 2.13
N VAL A 25 16.48 -50.62 2.36
CA VAL A 25 17.06 -49.91 3.57
C VAL A 25 18.54 -50.30 3.84
N PRO A 26 19.48 -49.42 4.26
CA PRO A 26 19.71 -47.96 4.06
C PRO A 26 21.20 -47.64 3.69
N LEU A 27 21.66 -46.39 3.86
CA LEU A 27 23.06 -46.10 4.25
C LEU A 27 23.17 -44.75 5.00
N GLU A 28 23.46 -44.81 6.30
CA GLU A 28 23.96 -43.67 7.10
C GLU A 28 25.48 -43.58 6.98
N MET A 29 26.06 -42.38 7.06
CA MET A 29 27.21 -42.14 7.94
C MET A 29 27.49 -40.65 8.21
N ASP A 30 27.92 -40.38 9.43
CA ASP A 30 28.09 -39.06 10.08
C ASP A 30 29.59 -38.64 10.14
N TRP A 31 29.89 -37.54 10.84
CA TRP A 31 31.16 -37.12 11.47
C TRP A 31 31.93 -35.90 10.88
N ARG A 32 31.60 -34.74 11.48
CA ARG A 32 32.51 -33.74 12.09
C ARG A 32 33.53 -32.89 11.28
N ALA A 33 33.35 -31.58 11.45
CA ALA A 33 34.32 -30.58 11.96
C ALA A 33 35.13 -29.65 11.00
N SER A 34 34.89 -28.35 11.25
CA SER A 34 35.90 -27.27 11.43
C SER A 34 36.55 -26.52 10.25
N MET A 35 36.51 -25.19 10.42
CA MET A 35 37.50 -24.16 10.03
C MET A 35 37.56 -23.65 8.59
N SER A 36 37.08 -22.41 8.43
CA SER A 36 37.74 -21.24 7.84
C SER A 36 38.88 -21.44 6.81
N LEU A 37 38.75 -20.82 5.64
CA LEU A 37 39.66 -19.73 5.22
C LEU A 37 39.14 -18.89 4.04
N ARG A 38 39.45 -17.59 4.06
CA ARG A 38 39.39 -16.70 2.88
C ARG A 38 40.57 -17.00 1.96
N LEU A 39 40.41 -16.98 0.62
CA LEU A 39 41.28 -16.16 -0.26
C LEU A 39 40.81 -16.02 -1.73
N LEU A 40 41.18 -14.87 -2.27
CA LEU A 40 41.19 -14.38 -3.66
C LEU A 40 41.26 -15.42 -4.80
N TRP A 41 40.56 -15.10 -5.89
CA TRP A 41 41.09 -15.24 -7.26
C TRP A 41 41.20 -13.86 -7.92
N PHE A 42 42.19 -13.70 -8.80
CA PHE A 42 42.59 -12.45 -9.48
C PHE A 42 43.08 -12.83 -10.90
N VAL A 43 43.41 -11.83 -11.76
CA VAL A 43 44.10 -11.97 -13.09
C VAL A 43 43.14 -12.40 -14.22
N ARG A 44 43.00 -11.76 -15.41
CA ARG A 44 43.61 -10.64 -16.19
C ARG A 44 42.58 -10.22 -17.29
N ALA A 45 42.64 -9.17 -18.12
CA ALA A 45 43.31 -7.85 -18.20
C ALA A 45 43.29 -7.38 -19.69
N ALA A 46 43.10 -6.07 -19.95
CA ALA A 46 43.62 -5.27 -21.10
C ALA A 46 43.04 -3.84 -20.99
N PHE A 47 43.77 -2.73 -20.78
CA PHE A 47 44.66 -1.98 -21.71
C PHE A 47 43.99 -1.66 -23.06
N MET A 48 43.76 -0.39 -23.47
CA MET A 48 44.78 0.65 -23.71
C MET A 48 44.18 2.09 -23.81
N GLN A 49 45.03 3.14 -23.78
CA GLN A 49 44.66 4.58 -23.86
C GLN A 49 45.05 5.26 -25.20
N ALA A 50 44.33 6.33 -25.58
CA ALA A 50 44.81 7.54 -26.31
C ALA A 50 43.67 8.60 -26.30
N LEU A 51 43.76 9.84 -25.80
CA LEU A 51 44.64 11.02 -26.03
C LEU A 51 44.08 12.07 -27.03
N LEU A 52 43.54 13.16 -26.47
CA LEU A 52 43.54 14.59 -26.89
C LEU A 52 43.35 14.98 -28.39
N PHE A 53 42.34 15.81 -28.70
CA PHE A 53 42.50 17.28 -28.95
C PHE A 53 41.18 18.00 -29.38
N GLY A 54 40.86 19.13 -28.73
CA GLY A 54 40.61 20.43 -29.39
C GLY A 54 39.32 20.75 -30.18
N CYS A 55 38.67 21.85 -29.73
CA CYS A 55 38.00 22.91 -30.50
C CYS A 55 36.52 22.74 -30.92
N GLY A 56 35.77 23.86 -30.87
CA GLY A 56 34.46 24.02 -31.52
C GLY A 56 33.40 24.66 -30.63
N ALA A 57 33.27 26.00 -30.66
CA ALA A 57 32.10 26.67 -30.08
C ALA A 57 30.92 26.62 -31.06
N GLY A 58 29.73 26.39 -30.54
CA GLY A 58 28.45 26.50 -31.26
C GLY A 58 27.35 26.75 -30.25
N ALA A 59 26.69 27.90 -30.32
CA ALA A 59 25.55 28.19 -29.48
C ALA A 59 24.37 27.31 -29.91
N LEU A 60 23.75 26.65 -28.94
CA LEU A 60 22.37 26.20 -29.06
C LEU A 60 21.56 27.14 -28.17
N SER A 61 20.64 27.86 -28.81
CA SER A 61 19.58 28.58 -28.12
C SER A 61 18.69 27.59 -27.40
N ASP A 62 18.06 28.07 -26.33
CA ASP A 62 17.07 27.33 -25.55
C ASP A 62 16.01 26.74 -26.48
N ALA A 63 15.84 25.42 -26.41
CA ALA A 63 14.63 24.76 -26.86
C ALA A 63 13.81 24.56 -25.60
N GLU A 64 12.71 25.30 -25.49
CA GLU A 64 11.71 25.04 -24.46
C GLU A 64 11.15 23.63 -24.69
N ASP A 65 11.02 22.90 -23.58
CA ASP A 65 10.84 21.46 -23.56
C ASP A 65 9.37 21.12 -23.84
N ALA A 66 9.04 20.95 -25.12
CA ALA A 66 7.72 20.52 -25.53
C ALA A 66 7.49 19.06 -25.11
N GLY A 67 6.74 18.88 -24.01
CA GLY A 67 6.17 17.60 -23.63
C GLY A 67 5.25 17.02 -24.72
N PRO A 68 4.75 15.79 -24.57
CA PRO A 68 3.85 15.20 -25.55
C PRO A 68 2.56 16.03 -25.68
N SER A 69 2.44 16.72 -26.82
CA SER A 69 1.24 17.42 -27.26
C SER A 69 0.02 16.51 -27.25
N GLU A 70 -1.14 17.00 -26.82
CA GLU A 70 -2.35 16.17 -26.86
C GLU A 70 -2.75 15.81 -28.30
N PRO A 71 -3.36 14.63 -28.47
CA PRO A 71 -3.64 14.11 -29.80
C PRO A 71 -4.83 14.83 -30.42
N SER A 72 -4.56 15.70 -31.39
CA SER A 72 -5.61 16.31 -32.21
C SER A 72 -6.46 15.24 -32.89
N LEU A 73 -7.77 15.51 -33.02
CA LEU A 73 -8.71 14.68 -33.75
C LEU A 73 -8.43 14.78 -35.26
N SER A 74 -7.44 14.00 -35.72
CA SER A 74 -6.94 14.06 -37.09
C SER A 74 -8.07 13.78 -38.10
N PRO A 75 -8.33 14.69 -39.07
CA PRO A 75 -9.42 14.54 -40.04
C PRO A 75 -9.40 13.24 -40.84
N ASP A 76 -10.60 12.67 -41.08
CA ASP A 76 -10.81 11.72 -42.17
C ASP A 76 -10.53 12.46 -43.51
N PRO A 77 -9.61 11.98 -44.37
CA PRO A 77 -9.13 12.73 -45.53
C PRO A 77 -10.16 12.99 -46.63
N ASP A 78 -11.32 12.32 -46.60
CA ASP A 78 -12.41 12.54 -47.57
C ASP A 78 -13.44 13.60 -47.10
N ASP A 79 -13.38 14.08 -45.85
CA ASP A 79 -14.38 15.00 -45.29
C ASP A 79 -13.84 16.42 -45.05
N LYS A 80 -14.23 17.36 -45.92
CA LYS A 80 -13.78 18.76 -45.84
C LYS A 80 -14.16 19.36 -44.49
N ALA A 81 -13.17 19.88 -43.77
CA ALA A 81 -13.44 20.77 -42.64
C ALA A 81 -14.37 21.91 -43.11
N PRO A 82 -15.41 22.26 -42.34
CA PRO A 82 -16.20 23.45 -42.64
C PRO A 82 -15.27 24.68 -42.65
N GLU A 83 -15.55 25.63 -43.54
CA GLU A 83 -14.72 26.83 -43.63
C GLU A 83 -14.89 27.66 -42.35
N CYS A 84 -13.81 27.75 -41.59
CA CYS A 84 -13.62 28.66 -40.45
C CYS A 84 -14.24 30.04 -40.74
N PRO A 85 -15.05 30.60 -39.82
CA PRO A 85 -15.67 31.91 -40.04
C PRO A 85 -14.60 33.00 -40.28
N GLU A 86 -14.63 33.66 -41.44
CA GLU A 86 -13.72 34.77 -41.72
C GLU A 86 -14.06 35.98 -40.82
N SER A 87 -13.27 36.11 -39.74
CA SER A 87 -13.52 36.99 -38.58
C SER A 87 -14.69 36.50 -37.71
N PRO A 88 -14.68 36.77 -36.39
CA PRO A 88 -15.71 36.27 -35.49
C PRO A 88 -17.07 36.70 -36.03
N LEU A 89 -18.06 35.81 -35.96
CA LEU A 89 -19.43 36.22 -36.18
C LEU A 89 -19.71 37.28 -35.09
N GLY A 90 -19.72 38.55 -35.50
CA GLY A 90 -19.79 39.67 -34.57
C GLY A 90 -21.04 39.58 -33.69
N ASP A 91 -21.06 40.38 -32.62
CA ASP A 91 -21.95 40.47 -31.46
C ASP A 91 -23.43 39.97 -31.64
N ASP A 92 -23.96 40.06 -32.85
CA ASP A 92 -25.24 39.55 -33.34
C ASP A 92 -25.34 38.01 -33.43
N ALA A 93 -24.23 37.25 -33.49
CA ALA A 93 -24.21 35.79 -33.69
C ALA A 93 -24.96 35.02 -32.59
N CYS A 94 -24.79 35.49 -31.36
CA CYS A 94 -25.45 34.96 -30.16
C CYS A 94 -26.88 35.50 -29.97
N ALA A 95 -27.34 36.39 -30.87
CA ALA A 95 -28.61 37.10 -30.78
C ALA A 95 -29.56 36.85 -31.97
N ASP A 96 -29.07 36.39 -33.13
CA ASP A 96 -29.88 36.02 -34.30
C ASP A 96 -30.17 34.51 -34.32
N ASP A 97 -31.44 34.13 -34.13
CA ASP A 97 -31.93 32.75 -34.13
C ASP A 97 -31.53 31.93 -35.37
N VAL A 98 -31.29 32.57 -36.53
CA VAL A 98 -30.95 31.89 -37.78
C VAL A 98 -29.45 31.58 -37.86
N LEU A 99 -28.60 32.52 -37.45
CA LEU A 99 -27.14 32.31 -37.39
C LEU A 99 -26.79 31.34 -36.26
N ALA A 100 -27.41 31.52 -35.10
CA ALA A 100 -27.29 30.62 -33.96
C ALA A 100 -27.87 29.21 -34.23
N GLY A 101 -28.66 29.02 -35.29
CA GLY A 101 -29.05 27.70 -35.77
C GLY A 101 -27.88 26.97 -36.42
N ALA A 102 -27.24 27.61 -37.42
CA ALA A 102 -26.13 27.02 -38.16
C ALA A 102 -24.86 26.83 -37.30
N ALA A 103 -24.60 27.73 -36.35
CA ALA A 103 -23.47 27.62 -35.42
C ALA A 103 -23.66 26.55 -34.32
N ARG A 104 -24.86 26.01 -34.13
CA ARG A 104 -25.11 24.86 -33.22
C ARG A 104 -25.02 23.51 -33.92
N GLU A 105 -24.94 23.50 -35.24
CA GLU A 105 -24.75 22.31 -36.10
C GLU A 105 -23.34 22.27 -36.72
N ARG A 106 -22.46 23.17 -36.28
CA ARG A 106 -21.08 23.29 -36.75
C ARG A 106 -20.13 23.23 -35.57
N ASP A 107 -19.05 22.53 -35.78
CA ASP A 107 -17.85 22.39 -34.96
C ASP A 107 -16.71 22.55 -35.98
N SER A 108 -15.97 23.66 -35.90
CA SER A 108 -15.12 24.15 -36.99
C SER A 108 -13.69 23.61 -36.94
N ASP A 109 -13.14 23.39 -35.75
CA ASP A 109 -11.83 22.78 -35.53
C ASP A 109 -11.89 21.29 -35.13
N ARG A 110 -13.09 20.79 -34.75
CA ARG A 110 -13.39 19.39 -34.41
C ARG A 110 -12.92 18.97 -33.02
N ASP A 111 -12.95 19.87 -32.05
CA ASP A 111 -12.67 19.57 -30.64
C ASP A 111 -13.87 18.90 -29.92
N GLY A 112 -15.10 19.15 -30.39
CA GLY A 112 -16.35 18.63 -29.85
C GLY A 112 -17.25 19.65 -29.14
N LEU A 113 -16.89 20.92 -29.08
CA LEU A 113 -17.83 22.02 -28.85
C LEU A 113 -18.43 22.49 -30.18
N SER A 114 -19.62 23.09 -30.15
CA SER A 114 -20.15 23.77 -31.33
C SER A 114 -19.65 25.21 -31.42
N ASP A 115 -19.47 25.73 -32.64
CA ASP A 115 -19.14 27.13 -32.96
C ASP A 115 -19.93 28.12 -32.06
N HIS A 116 -21.21 27.82 -31.80
CA HIS A 116 -22.08 28.60 -30.93
C HIS A 116 -21.74 28.48 -29.44
N GLU A 117 -21.43 27.30 -28.93
CA GLU A 117 -21.00 27.12 -27.54
C GLU A 117 -19.71 27.87 -27.27
N GLU A 118 -18.75 27.76 -28.18
CA GLU A 118 -17.49 28.48 -28.14
C GLU A 118 -17.70 30.00 -28.16
N MET A 119 -18.32 30.55 -29.21
CA MET A 119 -18.51 32.01 -29.32
C MET A 119 -19.46 32.62 -28.28
N CYS A 120 -20.45 31.87 -27.77
CA CYS A 120 -21.57 32.44 -27.01
C CYS A 120 -21.71 31.93 -25.57
N VAL A 121 -20.99 30.88 -25.17
CA VAL A 121 -21.04 30.30 -23.82
C VAL A 121 -19.67 30.34 -23.15
N TYR A 122 -18.62 29.87 -23.83
CA TYR A 122 -17.28 29.72 -23.26
C TYR A 122 -16.32 30.86 -23.64
N LEU A 123 -16.62 31.59 -24.72
CA LEU A 123 -15.85 32.70 -25.29
C LEU A 123 -14.47 32.30 -25.87
N THR A 124 -14.39 31.07 -26.35
CA THR A 124 -13.23 30.44 -27.03
C THR A 124 -13.22 30.75 -28.54
N ASP A 125 -12.16 30.32 -29.26
CA ASP A 125 -11.99 30.54 -30.72
C ASP A 125 -12.35 29.27 -31.52
N PRO A 126 -13.48 29.24 -32.28
CA PRO A 126 -13.95 28.07 -33.06
C PRO A 126 -13.01 27.49 -34.12
N CYS A 127 -11.84 28.10 -34.30
CA CYS A 127 -10.83 27.70 -35.25
C CYS A 127 -9.56 27.17 -34.58
N ASN A 128 -9.57 27.02 -33.26
CA ASN A 128 -8.41 26.66 -32.46
C ASN A 128 -8.86 25.81 -31.25
N PRO A 129 -8.66 24.48 -31.28
CA PRO A 129 -9.27 23.56 -30.32
C PRO A 129 -8.63 23.61 -28.92
N ASP A 130 -7.77 24.59 -28.66
CA ASP A 130 -6.92 24.79 -27.48
C ASP A 130 -6.71 26.32 -27.41
N SER A 131 -7.73 27.03 -26.91
CA SER A 131 -7.91 28.48 -27.12
C SER A 131 -6.87 29.36 -26.44
N ASP A 132 -6.31 28.93 -25.31
CA ASP A 132 -5.22 29.62 -24.62
C ASP A 132 -3.81 29.05 -24.89
N GLY A 133 -3.73 27.82 -25.43
CA GLY A 133 -2.49 27.20 -25.90
C GLY A 133 -1.73 26.40 -24.84
N ASP A 134 -2.37 25.95 -23.76
CA ASP A 134 -1.71 25.14 -22.71
C ASP A 134 -1.61 23.65 -23.06
N GLY A 135 -2.35 23.19 -24.08
CA GLY A 135 -2.34 21.82 -24.57
C GLY A 135 -3.42 20.90 -23.98
N ALA A 136 -4.34 21.40 -23.17
CA ALA A 136 -5.69 20.85 -23.06
C ALA A 136 -6.55 21.33 -24.26
N ILE A 137 -7.69 20.69 -24.50
CA ILE A 137 -8.66 21.16 -25.51
C ILE A 137 -9.91 21.71 -24.84
N ASP A 138 -10.53 22.74 -25.42
CA ASP A 138 -11.59 23.53 -24.80
C ASP A 138 -12.76 22.64 -24.29
N MET A 139 -13.17 21.65 -25.09
CA MET A 139 -14.19 20.63 -24.77
C MET A 139 -13.83 19.82 -23.52
N VAL A 140 -12.55 19.47 -23.35
CA VAL A 140 -12.05 18.69 -22.21
C VAL A 140 -12.12 19.53 -20.94
N GLU A 141 -11.76 20.80 -21.00
CA GLU A 141 -11.76 21.72 -19.88
C GLU A 141 -13.16 22.07 -19.43
N VAL A 142 -14.05 22.35 -20.39
CA VAL A 142 -15.49 22.50 -20.16
C VAL A 142 -16.09 21.24 -19.50
N ALA A 143 -15.71 20.05 -19.97
CA ALA A 143 -16.18 18.79 -19.39
C ALA A 143 -15.65 18.53 -17.97
N TYR A 144 -14.43 18.98 -17.69
CA TYR A 144 -13.75 18.83 -16.40
C TYR A 144 -14.15 19.93 -15.38
N GLY A 145 -14.59 21.10 -15.86
CA GLY A 145 -14.99 22.25 -15.06
C GLY A 145 -13.83 23.20 -14.73
N SER A 146 -12.97 23.46 -15.73
CA SER A 146 -11.94 24.50 -15.70
C SER A 146 -12.23 25.61 -16.73
N ASP A 147 -11.35 26.58 -16.93
CA ASP A 147 -11.61 27.78 -17.75
C ASP A 147 -10.72 27.78 -19.00
N PRO A 148 -11.23 27.47 -20.21
CA PRO A 148 -10.45 27.27 -21.46
C PRO A 148 -9.86 28.56 -22.06
N MET A 149 -9.70 29.58 -21.21
CA MET A 149 -9.12 30.89 -21.52
C MET A 149 -8.12 31.34 -20.45
N ASP A 150 -7.79 30.48 -19.46
CA ASP A 150 -6.81 30.70 -18.40
C ASP A 150 -5.80 29.52 -18.37
N PRO A 151 -4.61 29.64 -18.99
CA PRO A 151 -3.66 28.53 -19.24
C PRO A 151 -2.94 28.02 -17.98
N GLU A 152 -3.44 28.37 -16.80
CA GLU A 152 -3.03 27.87 -15.48
C GLU A 152 -4.19 27.13 -14.77
N ASP A 153 -5.42 27.19 -15.28
CA ASP A 153 -6.57 26.42 -14.78
C ASP A 153 -7.04 25.36 -15.78
N HIS A 154 -6.29 24.27 -15.83
CA HIS A 154 -6.55 23.12 -16.69
C HIS A 154 -6.28 21.79 -15.95
N PRO A 155 -6.74 20.63 -16.47
CA PRO A 155 -6.60 19.34 -15.78
C PRO A 155 -5.15 19.00 -15.41
N ARG A 156 -4.18 19.33 -16.28
CA ARG A 156 -2.76 19.00 -16.10
C ARG A 156 -2.10 19.82 -14.99
N ALA A 157 -2.36 21.13 -14.89
CA ALA A 157 -1.90 21.94 -13.75
C ALA A 157 -2.42 21.42 -12.40
N ARG A 158 -3.61 20.80 -12.39
CA ARG A 158 -4.19 20.16 -11.19
C ARG A 158 -3.65 18.74 -10.94
N GLY A 159 -2.78 18.21 -11.82
CA GLY A 159 -2.19 16.86 -11.71
C GLY A 159 -3.14 15.73 -12.10
N ASP A 160 -4.24 16.06 -12.78
CA ASP A 160 -5.22 15.12 -13.29
C ASP A 160 -4.95 14.78 -14.76
N PHE A 161 -5.26 13.56 -15.15
CA PHE A 161 -4.92 13.02 -16.47
C PHE A 161 -6.16 12.42 -17.13
N LEU A 162 -6.27 12.66 -18.42
CA LEU A 162 -7.52 12.51 -19.16
C LEU A 162 -7.33 11.66 -20.42
N PHE A 163 -8.33 10.85 -20.73
CA PHE A 163 -8.42 10.10 -21.98
C PHE A 163 -9.69 10.51 -22.73
N ILE A 164 -9.55 10.98 -23.97
CA ILE A 164 -10.67 11.24 -24.87
C ILE A 164 -11.05 9.89 -25.50
N ALA A 165 -12.25 9.41 -25.18
CA ALA A 165 -12.74 8.06 -25.47
C ALA A 165 -14.03 8.09 -26.34
N PRO A 166 -13.94 8.49 -27.63
CA PRO A 166 -15.09 8.59 -28.53
C PRO A 166 -15.78 7.25 -28.74
N PHE A 167 -17.11 7.25 -28.75
CA PHE A 167 -17.88 6.02 -28.93
C PHE A 167 -17.63 5.40 -30.31
N GLN A 168 -17.18 4.14 -30.32
CA GLN A 168 -16.73 3.39 -31.50
C GLN A 168 -15.53 4.02 -32.24
N GLY A 169 -14.89 5.04 -31.65
CA GLY A 169 -13.64 5.62 -32.12
C GLY A 169 -12.43 5.06 -31.38
N ARG A 170 -11.26 5.63 -31.68
CA ARG A 170 -10.01 5.31 -30.97
C ARG A 170 -9.90 6.17 -29.71
N VAL A 171 -9.53 5.56 -28.59
CA VAL A 171 -9.16 6.31 -27.40
C VAL A 171 -7.80 7.01 -27.57
N SER A 172 -7.69 8.21 -27.00
CA SER A 172 -6.53 9.08 -27.15
C SER A 172 -6.19 9.76 -25.81
N PRO A 173 -4.92 9.78 -25.37
CA PRO A 173 -3.79 9.04 -25.94
C PRO A 173 -3.93 7.51 -25.76
N SER A 174 -3.22 6.72 -26.57
CA SER A 174 -3.36 5.25 -26.55
C SER A 174 -2.66 4.55 -25.38
N THR A 175 -1.81 5.27 -24.66
CA THR A 175 -1.11 4.85 -23.44
C THR A 175 -0.82 6.11 -22.62
N TRP A 176 -0.82 6.02 -21.29
CA TRP A 176 -0.30 7.07 -20.41
C TRP A 176 0.63 6.51 -19.33
N THR A 177 1.88 6.98 -19.28
CA THR A 177 2.85 6.60 -18.26
C THR A 177 2.61 7.38 -16.97
N ILE A 178 2.55 6.69 -15.83
CA ILE A 178 2.47 7.31 -14.50
C ILE A 178 3.70 6.94 -13.69
N ASP A 179 4.34 7.91 -13.04
CA ASP A 179 5.34 7.64 -12.02
C ASP A 179 4.72 7.59 -10.61
N PHE A 180 5.47 6.98 -9.71
CA PHE A 180 5.13 6.92 -8.31
C PHE A 180 6.39 6.67 -7.47
N THR A 181 6.56 7.47 -6.40
CA THR A 181 7.66 7.32 -5.43
C THR A 181 7.27 6.44 -4.25
N THR A 182 8.00 5.34 -4.04
CA THR A 182 7.79 4.30 -2.99
C THR A 182 7.94 4.71 -1.52
N GLY A 183 7.74 5.98 -1.17
CA GLY A 183 7.71 6.41 0.23
C GLY A 183 6.46 5.90 0.95
N LEU A 184 6.63 5.17 2.06
CA LEU A 184 5.52 4.69 2.88
C LEU A 184 4.68 5.86 3.41
N GLN A 185 3.41 5.94 3.01
CA GLN A 185 2.50 7.02 3.44
C GLN A 185 1.71 6.68 4.71
N LYS A 186 1.25 5.43 4.85
CA LYS A 186 0.36 4.98 5.93
C LYS A 186 1.01 3.91 6.81
N VAL A 187 1.04 4.14 8.13
CA VAL A 187 1.55 3.17 9.10
C VAL A 187 0.70 3.15 10.37
N ASP A 188 0.54 1.96 10.92
CA ASP A 188 -0.17 1.70 12.17
C ASP A 188 0.82 1.18 13.21
N VAL A 189 1.25 2.05 14.13
CA VAL A 189 2.25 1.72 15.16
C VAL A 189 1.54 1.35 16.46
N TYR A 190 1.53 0.07 16.82
CA TYR A 190 0.95 -0.40 18.07
C TYR A 190 2.03 -0.65 19.12
N PHE A 191 1.98 0.07 20.23
CA PHE A 191 2.88 -0.15 21.37
C PHE A 191 2.36 -1.30 22.23
N LEU A 192 3.10 -2.41 22.26
CA LEU A 192 2.88 -3.49 23.21
C LEU A 192 3.92 -3.37 24.33
N LEU A 193 3.48 -2.91 25.50
CA LEU A 193 4.36 -2.68 26.64
C LEU A 193 4.33 -3.89 27.58
N ASP A 194 5.48 -4.48 27.84
CA ASP A 194 5.67 -5.19 29.09
C ASP A 194 5.50 -4.19 30.25
N SER A 195 4.59 -4.55 31.14
CA SER A 195 4.12 -3.71 32.24
C SER A 195 4.54 -4.28 33.60
N THR A 196 5.70 -4.92 33.64
CA THR A 196 6.33 -5.47 34.85
C THR A 196 7.20 -4.44 35.58
N GLY A 197 7.48 -4.70 36.85
CA GLY A 197 8.13 -3.76 37.77
C GLY A 197 9.57 -3.39 37.39
N SER A 198 10.25 -4.22 36.61
CA SER A 198 11.59 -3.98 36.07
C SER A 198 11.61 -2.82 35.07
N LEU A 199 10.53 -2.65 34.30
CA LEU A 199 10.40 -1.62 33.25
C LEU A 199 9.83 -0.29 33.72
N ARG A 200 9.54 -0.14 35.01
CA ARG A 200 8.95 1.10 35.58
C ARG A 200 9.66 2.37 35.10
N THR A 201 10.98 2.40 35.08
CA THR A 201 11.76 3.57 34.63
C THR A 201 11.58 3.85 33.13
N SER A 202 11.38 2.81 32.32
CA SER A 202 11.27 2.87 30.87
C SER A 202 9.89 3.27 30.40
N VAL A 203 8.84 2.78 31.08
CA VAL A 203 7.47 3.25 30.92
C VAL A 203 7.36 4.75 31.25
N GLU A 204 7.96 5.19 32.36
CA GLU A 204 7.97 6.61 32.74
C GLU A 204 8.80 7.49 31.78
N ASN A 205 9.86 6.95 31.18
CA ASN A 205 10.60 7.65 30.14
C ASN A 205 9.84 7.72 28.80
N LEU A 206 9.08 6.68 28.44
CA LEU A 206 8.21 6.68 27.28
C LEU A 206 7.10 7.74 27.44
N LYS A 207 6.40 7.77 28.58
CA LYS A 207 5.41 8.82 28.93
C LYS A 207 5.95 10.24 28.65
N GLN A 208 7.15 10.54 29.15
CA GLN A 208 7.78 11.85 29.01
C GLN A 208 8.20 12.20 27.57
N SER A 209 8.46 11.21 26.72
CA SER A 209 8.97 11.42 25.34
C SER A 209 7.93 11.18 24.24
N PHE A 210 6.77 10.59 24.58
CA PHE A 210 5.77 10.07 23.63
C PHE A 210 5.34 11.11 22.57
N THR A 211 4.82 12.27 22.98
CA THR A 211 4.31 13.29 22.05
C THR A 211 5.38 13.85 21.11
N SER A 212 6.62 14.02 21.60
CA SER A 212 7.76 14.43 20.76
C SER A 212 8.19 13.33 19.78
N PHE A 213 8.15 12.08 20.22
CA PHE A 213 8.43 10.90 19.40
C PHE A 213 7.41 10.76 18.27
N ILE A 214 6.10 10.83 18.55
CA ILE A 214 5.03 10.70 17.55
C ILE A 214 5.14 11.75 16.43
N ARG A 215 5.47 12.99 16.79
CA ARG A 215 5.73 14.03 15.79
C ARG A 215 6.90 13.65 14.87
N GLY A 216 7.98 13.10 15.42
CA GLY A 216 9.09 12.58 14.61
C GLY A 216 8.71 11.42 13.69
N VAL A 217 7.76 10.56 14.08
CA VAL A 217 7.26 9.50 13.18
C VAL A 217 6.42 10.11 12.06
N ARG A 218 5.53 11.06 12.37
CA ARG A 218 4.70 11.77 11.37
C ARG A 218 5.49 12.63 10.39
N GLU A 219 6.64 13.17 10.82
CA GLU A 219 7.60 13.83 9.93
C GLU A 219 8.23 12.87 8.90
N ALA A 220 8.23 11.55 9.16
CA ALA A 220 8.76 10.53 8.25
C ALA A 220 7.67 9.77 7.48
N ILE A 221 6.51 9.56 8.08
CA ILE A 221 5.35 8.82 7.52
C ILE A 221 4.08 9.63 7.86
N PRO A 222 3.52 10.42 6.92
CA PRO A 222 2.49 11.41 7.24
C PRO A 222 1.25 10.83 7.94
N ASP A 223 0.69 9.72 7.43
CA ASP A 223 -0.53 9.10 7.95
C ASP A 223 -0.21 7.98 8.97
N THR A 224 0.41 8.41 10.08
CA THR A 224 0.75 7.54 11.23
C THR A 224 -0.37 7.52 12.28
N TRP A 225 -0.98 6.36 12.48
CA TRP A 225 -1.86 6.09 13.63
C TRP A 225 -1.12 5.31 14.71
N ILE A 226 -1.49 5.54 15.99
CA ILE A 226 -0.84 4.88 17.13
C ILE A 226 -1.89 4.25 18.05
N GLY A 227 -1.58 3.04 18.51
CA GLY A 227 -2.37 2.30 19.50
C GLY A 227 -1.50 1.82 20.66
N LEU A 228 -2.14 1.37 21.74
CA LEU A 228 -1.47 0.98 22.97
C LEU A 228 -2.10 -0.26 23.61
N GLY A 229 -1.26 -1.17 24.09
CA GLY A 229 -1.62 -2.30 24.93
C GLY A 229 -0.49 -2.70 25.88
N GLU A 230 -0.82 -3.55 26.83
CA GLU A 230 0.10 -4.04 27.87
C GLU A 230 0.12 -5.57 27.90
N SER A 231 1.25 -6.15 28.31
CA SER A 231 1.39 -7.57 28.67
C SER A 231 2.07 -7.73 30.04
N ARG A 232 1.79 -8.86 30.70
CA ARG A 232 2.48 -9.45 31.86
C ARG A 232 2.40 -10.96 31.71
N ASP A 233 1.86 -11.68 32.69
CA ASP A 233 1.55 -13.10 32.64
C ASP A 233 0.13 -13.41 33.19
N TYR A 234 -0.29 -14.68 33.18
CA TYR A 234 -1.54 -15.14 33.81
C TYR A 234 -1.54 -14.87 35.32
N ASP A 235 -2.67 -14.40 35.85
CA ASP A 235 -2.99 -14.24 37.26
C ASP A 235 -3.15 -15.61 37.96
N MET A 236 -2.02 -16.31 38.09
CA MET A 236 -1.91 -17.51 38.90
C MET A 236 -0.46 -17.83 39.23
N HIS A 237 -0.21 -18.31 40.45
CA HIS A 237 1.11 -18.82 40.81
C HIS A 237 1.47 -20.08 39.99
N PRO A 238 2.68 -20.18 39.40
CA PRO A 238 3.85 -19.31 39.56
C PRO A 238 3.98 -18.18 38.54
N TYR A 239 3.08 -18.11 37.55
CA TYR A 239 3.12 -17.21 36.40
C TYR A 239 2.94 -15.74 36.78
N GLY A 240 1.97 -15.43 37.63
CA GLY A 240 1.66 -14.06 38.00
C GLY A 240 1.00 -13.94 39.36
N SER A 241 0.49 -12.73 39.62
CA SER A 241 -0.14 -12.32 40.87
C SER A 241 -1.56 -11.78 40.65
N PRO A 242 -2.42 -11.76 41.70
CA PRO A 242 -3.75 -11.16 41.68
C PRO A 242 -3.80 -9.79 40.99
N GLY A 243 -4.45 -9.74 39.82
CA GLY A 243 -4.59 -8.56 38.97
C GLY A 243 -3.62 -8.44 37.79
N ASP A 244 -2.84 -9.47 37.48
CA ASP A 244 -2.10 -9.59 36.21
C ASP A 244 -3.02 -10.00 35.04
N TYR A 245 -2.45 -10.12 33.85
CA TYR A 245 -3.14 -10.36 32.58
C TYR A 245 -2.10 -10.73 31.51
N VAL A 246 -2.46 -11.65 30.62
CA VAL A 246 -1.61 -11.98 29.46
C VAL A 246 -1.51 -10.79 28.51
N PHE A 247 -2.66 -10.25 28.11
CA PHE A 247 -2.74 -9.05 27.29
C PHE A 247 -3.90 -8.16 27.75
N ARG A 248 -3.65 -6.85 27.78
CA ARG A 248 -4.64 -5.83 28.06
C ARG A 248 -4.56 -4.75 27.00
N HIS A 249 -5.58 -4.68 26.15
CA HIS A 249 -5.77 -3.56 25.25
C HIS A 249 -6.01 -2.26 26.05
N ARG A 250 -5.43 -1.13 25.59
CA ARG A 250 -5.54 0.18 26.27
C ARG A 250 -6.07 1.30 25.38
N HIS A 251 -5.72 1.30 24.10
CA HIS A 251 -6.25 2.24 23.13
C HIS A 251 -6.16 1.67 21.70
N HIS A 252 -7.23 1.83 20.92
CA HIS A 252 -7.23 1.53 19.48
C HIS A 252 -6.29 2.48 18.73
N LEU A 253 -5.94 2.12 17.49
CA LEU A 253 -5.18 2.96 16.59
C LEU A 253 -5.95 4.24 16.26
N THR A 254 -5.30 5.39 16.43
CA THR A 254 -5.87 6.71 16.17
C THR A 254 -4.80 7.72 15.72
N GLU A 255 -5.24 8.76 15.02
CA GLU A 255 -4.44 9.96 14.77
C GLU A 255 -4.28 10.86 16.01
N ASP A 256 -5.15 10.76 17.02
CA ASP A 256 -5.04 11.57 18.24
C ASP A 256 -3.96 11.02 19.20
N ALA A 257 -2.76 11.55 19.05
CA ALA A 257 -1.61 11.23 19.90
C ALA A 257 -1.83 11.62 21.38
N ASN A 258 -2.73 12.55 21.69
CA ASN A 258 -3.01 12.95 23.08
C ASN A 258 -3.91 11.93 23.78
N ALA A 259 -4.91 11.38 23.08
CA ALA A 259 -5.74 10.29 23.61
C ALA A 259 -4.90 9.04 23.96
N VAL A 260 -3.94 8.69 23.11
CA VAL A 260 -3.01 7.58 23.39
C VAL A 260 -2.05 7.93 24.54
N ALA A 261 -1.60 9.19 24.64
CA ALA A 261 -0.78 9.65 25.77
C ALA A 261 -1.55 9.59 27.11
N GLU A 262 -2.83 9.95 27.14
CA GLU A 262 -3.70 9.81 28.32
C GLU A 262 -3.88 8.34 28.71
N ALA A 263 -4.09 7.45 27.73
CA ALA A 263 -4.16 6.01 27.97
C ALA A 263 -2.83 5.45 28.53
N LEU A 264 -1.70 5.99 28.06
CA LEU A 264 -0.34 5.65 28.51
C LEU A 264 -0.05 6.13 29.94
N GLU A 265 -0.53 7.31 30.35
CA GLU A 265 -0.39 7.78 31.73
C GLU A 265 -1.00 6.79 32.74
N GLY A 266 -2.12 6.15 32.38
CA GLY A 266 -2.75 5.10 33.17
C GLY A 266 -2.04 3.74 33.16
N VAL A 267 -0.89 3.58 32.49
CA VAL A 267 -0.07 2.36 32.55
C VAL A 267 0.70 2.35 33.88
N THR A 268 0.60 1.23 34.59
CA THR A 268 1.24 1.02 35.89
C THR A 268 1.94 -0.33 35.92
N THR A 269 3.11 -0.40 36.55
CA THR A 269 3.92 -1.62 36.59
C THR A 269 3.70 -2.44 37.87
N ALA A 270 3.58 -3.77 37.74
CA ALA A 270 3.43 -4.72 38.85
C ALA A 270 4.43 -5.89 38.76
N GLY A 271 4.40 -6.85 39.68
CA GLY A 271 5.31 -8.00 39.64
C GLY A 271 4.71 -9.21 38.90
N GLY A 272 5.23 -9.52 37.71
CA GLY A 272 4.77 -10.62 36.84
C GLY A 272 5.22 -12.02 37.26
N GLY A 273 5.18 -12.34 38.56
CA GLY A 273 5.36 -13.72 39.10
C GLY A 273 6.75 -14.34 38.99
N ASP A 274 7.30 -14.48 37.77
CA ASP A 274 8.65 -14.98 37.50
C ASP A 274 9.47 -14.10 36.54
N ILE A 275 10.07 -14.65 35.47
CA ILE A 275 10.93 -13.89 34.53
C ILE A 275 10.40 -13.94 33.10
N PRO A 276 10.10 -15.12 32.51
CA PRO A 276 9.44 -15.17 31.22
C PRO A 276 7.99 -14.65 31.29
N GLU A 277 7.69 -13.64 30.48
CA GLU A 277 6.38 -12.98 30.41
C GLU A 277 5.57 -13.48 29.19
N ALA A 278 4.33 -13.02 29.01
CA ALA A 278 3.39 -13.56 28.03
C ALA A 278 3.37 -12.85 26.66
N HIS A 279 4.51 -12.34 26.18
CA HIS A 279 4.55 -11.56 24.93
C HIS A 279 4.08 -12.34 23.70
N VAL A 280 4.44 -13.62 23.57
CA VAL A 280 4.01 -14.47 22.44
C VAL A 280 2.48 -14.63 22.35
N PRO A 281 1.77 -15.08 23.41
CA PRO A 281 0.30 -15.15 23.35
C PRO A 281 -0.34 -13.75 23.29
N ALA A 282 0.27 -12.71 23.87
CA ALA A 282 -0.20 -11.34 23.72
C ALA A 282 -0.16 -10.84 22.27
N LEU A 283 0.95 -11.08 21.55
CA LEU A 283 1.08 -10.79 20.11
C LEU A 283 0.04 -11.55 19.29
N TYR A 284 -0.17 -12.84 19.58
CA TYR A 284 -1.21 -13.63 18.92
C TYR A 284 -2.59 -13.01 19.08
N SER A 285 -3.02 -12.78 20.32
CA SER A 285 -4.34 -12.21 20.62
C SER A 285 -4.52 -10.81 20.02
N LEU A 286 -3.51 -9.94 20.12
CA LEU A 286 -3.51 -8.59 19.54
C LEU A 286 -3.84 -8.60 18.03
N VAL A 287 -3.25 -9.53 17.28
CA VAL A 287 -3.40 -9.60 15.82
C VAL A 287 -4.65 -10.36 15.39
N THR A 288 -4.96 -11.49 16.02
CA THR A 288 -6.14 -12.31 15.66
C THR A 288 -7.44 -11.69 16.16
N GLY A 289 -7.40 -10.99 17.29
CA GLY A 289 -8.58 -10.60 18.07
C GLY A 289 -9.20 -11.76 18.87
N GLU A 290 -8.54 -12.93 18.90
CA GLU A 290 -9.06 -14.10 19.60
C GLU A 290 -8.84 -14.02 21.12
N ALA A 291 -9.78 -14.67 21.83
CA ALA A 291 -9.69 -14.86 23.27
C ALA A 291 -8.56 -15.82 23.66
N LEU A 292 -7.89 -15.50 24.76
CA LEU A 292 -6.98 -16.39 25.44
C LEU A 292 -7.71 -16.96 26.66
N GLU A 293 -8.17 -18.19 26.56
CA GLU A 293 -8.88 -18.85 27.64
C GLU A 293 -7.92 -19.42 28.71
N PRO A 294 -8.37 -19.64 29.95
CA PRO A 294 -9.66 -19.22 30.48
C PRO A 294 -9.65 -17.73 30.83
N VAL A 295 -10.59 -16.95 30.28
CA VAL A 295 -10.78 -15.53 30.64
C VAL A 295 -10.98 -15.34 32.15
N ALA A 296 -11.54 -16.35 32.82
CA ALA A 296 -11.78 -16.39 34.26
C ALA A 296 -10.50 -16.40 35.14
N VAL A 297 -9.31 -16.66 34.58
CA VAL A 297 -8.00 -16.62 35.28
C VAL A 297 -7.06 -15.58 34.67
N SER A 298 -7.61 -14.40 34.38
CA SER A 298 -6.98 -13.28 33.64
C SER A 298 -6.52 -13.61 32.22
N GLY A 299 -7.18 -14.58 31.58
CA GLY A 299 -7.15 -14.70 30.13
C GLY A 299 -7.72 -13.45 29.44
N THR A 300 -7.31 -13.21 28.21
CA THR A 300 -7.79 -12.10 27.39
C THR A 300 -9.16 -12.44 26.81
N PRO A 301 -10.19 -11.58 26.87
CA PRO A 301 -11.45 -11.79 26.15
C PRO A 301 -11.22 -11.83 24.62
N ALA A 302 -12.29 -11.96 23.83
CA ALA A 302 -12.20 -11.64 22.39
C ALA A 302 -12.15 -10.12 22.22
N ALA A 303 -11.60 -9.65 21.09
CA ALA A 303 -11.65 -8.24 20.72
C ALA A 303 -13.11 -7.79 20.47
N ASP A 304 -13.42 -6.56 20.86
CA ASP A 304 -14.64 -5.89 20.45
C ASP A 304 -14.66 -5.68 18.92
N ALA A 305 -15.85 -5.59 18.33
CA ALA A 305 -15.99 -5.36 16.89
C ALA A 305 -15.43 -3.98 16.50
N CYS A 306 -14.43 -3.97 15.62
CA CYS A 306 -13.91 -2.76 15.03
C CYS A 306 -14.88 -2.15 14.00
N PRO A 307 -14.79 -0.84 13.72
CA PRO A 307 -15.43 -0.23 12.56
C PRO A 307 -15.04 -0.94 11.25
N ASP A 308 -15.95 -0.97 10.27
CA ASP A 308 -15.83 -1.76 9.05
C ASP A 308 -14.49 -1.56 8.33
N GLY A 309 -13.85 -2.66 7.90
CA GLY A 309 -12.55 -2.65 7.23
C GLY A 309 -11.35 -2.49 8.18
N ARG A 310 -11.47 -2.87 9.45
CA ARG A 310 -10.35 -2.90 10.42
C ARG A 310 -10.31 -4.20 11.21
N TRP A 311 -9.12 -4.55 11.72
CA TRP A 311 -8.88 -5.87 12.34
C TRP A 311 -8.05 -5.84 13.63
N GLY A 312 -8.15 -6.95 14.38
CA GLY A 312 -7.40 -7.17 15.62
C GLY A 312 -7.79 -6.22 16.75
N TYR A 313 -7.13 -6.34 17.90
CA TYR A 313 -7.40 -5.47 19.05
C TYR A 313 -7.07 -4.01 18.80
N GLY A 314 -6.04 -3.74 17.99
CA GLY A 314 -5.70 -2.38 17.61
C GLY A 314 -6.77 -1.68 16.78
N CYS A 315 -7.69 -2.42 16.15
CA CYS A 315 -8.44 -1.95 14.99
C CYS A 315 -7.50 -1.36 13.93
N PHE A 316 -6.51 -2.16 13.53
CA PHE A 316 -5.56 -1.86 12.47
C PHE A 316 -6.29 -1.66 11.15
N ARG A 317 -5.81 -0.72 10.35
CA ARG A 317 -6.30 -0.44 9.00
C ARG A 317 -5.79 -1.51 8.03
N GLU A 318 -6.65 -1.94 7.09
CA GLU A 318 -6.25 -2.89 6.03
C GLU A 318 -5.29 -2.25 5.00
N ASP A 319 -5.29 -0.91 4.87
CA ASP A 319 -4.51 -0.13 3.91
C ASP A 319 -3.26 0.55 4.51
N ALA A 320 -2.79 0.12 5.68
CA ALA A 320 -1.58 0.63 6.34
C ALA A 320 -0.60 -0.49 6.72
N LEU A 321 0.70 -0.16 6.77
CA LEU A 321 1.69 -1.10 7.31
C LEU A 321 1.51 -1.23 8.83
N ALA A 322 1.16 -2.42 9.31
CA ALA A 322 1.07 -2.70 10.74
C ALA A 322 2.46 -2.95 11.36
N VAL A 323 2.84 -2.16 12.36
CA VAL A 323 4.09 -2.27 13.11
C VAL A 323 3.78 -2.42 14.59
N ILE A 324 4.24 -3.50 15.22
CA ILE A 324 4.17 -3.65 16.68
C ILE A 324 5.52 -3.31 17.29
N ALA A 325 5.56 -2.26 18.10
CA ALA A 325 6.71 -1.90 18.91
C ALA A 325 6.60 -2.59 20.27
N LEU A 326 7.31 -3.71 20.44
CA LEU A 326 7.37 -4.45 21.70
C LEU A 326 8.46 -3.84 22.59
N LEU A 327 8.06 -3.34 23.77
CA LEU A 327 8.98 -2.89 24.82
C LEU A 327 9.05 -3.96 25.89
N THR A 328 10.22 -4.57 26.13
CA THR A 328 10.42 -5.51 27.26
C THR A 328 11.87 -5.58 27.75
N ASP A 329 12.07 -6.16 28.93
CA ASP A 329 13.37 -6.65 29.43
C ASP A 329 13.43 -8.17 29.68
N ALA A 330 12.31 -8.85 29.45
CA ALA A 330 12.09 -10.27 29.63
C ALA A 330 12.04 -11.04 28.29
N TYR A 331 12.39 -12.32 28.35
CA TYR A 331 12.03 -13.28 27.31
C TYR A 331 10.59 -13.75 27.53
N SER A 332 10.04 -14.52 26.60
CA SER A 332 8.62 -14.90 26.61
C SER A 332 8.42 -16.37 26.95
N ARG A 333 7.31 -16.65 27.63
CA ARG A 333 6.70 -17.98 27.65
C ARG A 333 6.23 -18.39 26.27
N ASN A 334 6.26 -19.69 26.00
CA ASN A 334 6.05 -20.28 24.68
C ASN A 334 6.93 -19.63 23.57
N GLY A 335 8.14 -19.19 23.89
CA GLY A 335 9.08 -18.54 22.97
C GLY A 335 9.61 -19.46 21.86
N PRO A 336 10.55 -18.97 21.03
CA PRO A 336 11.17 -19.74 19.95
C PRO A 336 11.67 -21.11 20.43
N GLY A 337 11.46 -22.15 19.61
CA GLY A 337 11.84 -23.52 19.95
C GLY A 337 11.09 -24.11 21.15
N GLU A 338 9.84 -23.70 21.37
CA GLU A 338 8.99 -24.07 22.52
C GLU A 338 9.62 -23.72 23.89
N SER A 339 10.40 -22.63 23.94
CA SER A 339 11.05 -22.20 25.17
C SER A 339 10.04 -21.72 26.23
N TYR A 340 10.28 -22.08 27.49
CA TYR A 340 9.47 -21.72 28.66
C TYR A 340 7.95 -21.96 28.48
N PRO A 341 7.52 -23.20 28.16
CA PRO A 341 6.13 -23.46 27.85
C PRO A 341 5.23 -23.31 29.08
N TYR A 342 4.00 -22.86 28.87
CA TYR A 342 2.97 -22.94 29.89
C TYR A 342 2.57 -24.38 30.21
N ASN A 343 2.11 -24.61 31.44
CA ASN A 343 1.42 -25.84 31.81
C ASN A 343 -0.08 -25.66 31.55
N GLU A 344 -0.54 -26.19 30.42
CA GLU A 344 -1.90 -26.03 29.92
C GLU A 344 -2.94 -26.79 30.76
N ASP A 345 -2.55 -27.88 31.43
CA ASP A 345 -3.40 -28.58 32.42
C ASP A 345 -3.67 -27.70 33.65
N ARG A 346 -2.68 -26.88 34.07
CA ARG A 346 -2.82 -25.93 35.17
C ARG A 346 -3.66 -24.72 34.77
N ILE A 347 -3.42 -24.17 33.58
CA ILE A 347 -4.19 -23.05 33.04
C ILE A 347 -5.64 -23.47 32.77
N GLY A 348 -5.86 -24.70 32.30
CA GLY A 348 -7.16 -25.23 31.90
C GLY A 348 -7.51 -24.96 30.43
N ALA A 349 -6.55 -24.51 29.61
CA ALA A 349 -6.74 -24.22 28.20
C ALA A 349 -5.40 -24.27 27.41
N PRO A 350 -5.43 -24.48 26.08
CA PRO A 350 -4.27 -24.35 25.22
C PRO A 350 -3.74 -22.91 25.17
N THR A 351 -2.43 -22.74 24.96
CA THR A 351 -1.79 -21.42 24.87
C THR A 351 -1.04 -21.25 23.55
N PRO A 352 -1.21 -20.14 22.82
CA PRO A 352 -0.53 -19.90 21.55
C PRO A 352 1.00 -20.03 21.66
N LYS A 353 1.59 -20.79 20.74
CA LYS A 353 3.05 -20.98 20.63
C LYS A 353 3.68 -19.97 19.68
N TYR A 354 4.99 -19.78 19.78
CA TYR A 354 5.77 -18.89 18.91
C TYR A 354 5.40 -19.01 17.43
N GLU A 355 5.37 -20.22 16.87
CA GLU A 355 5.02 -20.46 15.47
C GLU A 355 3.59 -20.03 15.11
N ALA A 356 2.63 -20.17 16.04
CA ALA A 356 1.25 -19.72 15.82
C ALA A 356 1.14 -18.19 15.88
N ALA A 357 1.90 -17.54 16.77
CA ALA A 357 2.00 -16.08 16.83
C ALA A 357 2.66 -15.51 15.56
N VAL A 358 3.78 -16.10 15.12
CA VAL A 358 4.47 -15.73 13.86
C VAL A 358 3.58 -15.97 12.65
N ALA A 359 2.85 -17.08 12.58
CA ALA A 359 1.90 -17.33 11.49
C ALA A 359 0.76 -16.29 11.46
N ALA A 360 0.23 -15.88 12.62
CA ALA A 360 -0.77 -14.82 12.70
C ALA A 360 -0.21 -13.44 12.30
N LEU A 361 0.98 -13.10 12.79
CA LEU A 361 1.70 -11.86 12.43
C LEU A 361 1.94 -11.79 10.92
N ASN A 362 2.50 -12.84 10.31
CA ASN A 362 2.81 -12.90 8.89
C ASN A 362 1.55 -12.99 8.01
N GLY A 363 0.49 -13.66 8.48
CA GLY A 363 -0.82 -13.66 7.83
C GLY A 363 -1.49 -12.28 7.73
N ARG A 364 -1.02 -11.31 8.54
CA ARG A 364 -1.39 -9.89 8.50
C ARG A 364 -0.19 -8.97 8.18
N ARG A 365 0.94 -9.56 7.78
CA ARG A 365 2.21 -8.90 7.41
C ARG A 365 2.76 -7.90 8.44
N VAL A 366 2.43 -8.11 9.70
CA VAL A 366 2.81 -7.25 10.82
C VAL A 366 4.32 -7.32 11.04
N ARG A 367 4.99 -6.16 11.08
CA ARG A 367 6.40 -6.05 11.44
C ARG A 367 6.55 -5.90 12.96
N VAL A 368 7.30 -6.79 13.62
CA VAL A 368 7.56 -6.68 15.07
C VAL A 368 8.96 -6.10 15.30
N VAL A 369 9.02 -4.92 15.89
CA VAL A 369 10.27 -4.24 16.26
C VAL A 369 10.50 -4.29 17.77
N GLY A 370 11.74 -4.53 18.18
CA GLY A 370 12.11 -4.76 19.58
C GLY A 370 12.78 -3.55 20.23
N LEU A 371 12.22 -3.10 21.35
CA LEU A 371 12.78 -2.07 22.24
C LEU A 371 13.21 -2.75 23.56
N LEU A 372 14.52 -2.87 23.80
CA LEU A 372 15.06 -3.74 24.85
C LEU A 372 15.70 -2.95 26.01
N GLN A 373 15.26 -3.21 27.25
CA GLN A 373 16.03 -2.83 28.44
C GLN A 373 17.13 -3.88 28.68
N GLY A 374 18.37 -3.42 28.81
CA GLY A 374 19.48 -4.32 29.15
C GLY A 374 19.86 -5.28 28.01
N ARG A 375 20.58 -6.35 28.36
CA ARG A 375 21.21 -7.29 27.41
C ARG A 375 21.15 -8.74 27.88
N ASN A 376 20.00 -9.15 28.43
CA ASN A 376 19.73 -10.56 28.67
C ASN A 376 19.73 -11.29 27.30
N LYS A 377 20.39 -12.45 27.22
CA LYS A 377 20.61 -13.13 25.93
C LYS A 377 19.34 -13.75 25.38
N GLU A 378 18.51 -14.27 26.27
CA GLU A 378 17.23 -14.88 25.95
C GLU A 378 16.22 -13.81 25.46
N THR A 379 16.18 -12.63 26.10
CA THR A 379 15.38 -11.46 25.66
C THR A 379 15.84 -10.96 24.29
N VAL A 380 17.16 -10.82 24.09
CA VAL A 380 17.75 -10.43 22.80
C VAL A 380 17.38 -11.45 21.72
N ALA A 381 17.57 -12.75 21.97
CA ALA A 381 17.26 -13.80 21.02
C ALA A 381 15.76 -13.87 20.67
N LEU A 382 14.84 -13.64 21.63
CA LEU A 382 13.41 -13.53 21.34
C LEU A 382 13.13 -12.38 20.36
N MET A 383 13.65 -11.19 20.64
CA MET A 383 13.36 -9.99 19.88
C MET A 383 13.99 -10.03 18.47
N GLU A 384 15.22 -10.53 18.37
CA GLU A 384 15.87 -10.81 17.09
C GLU A 384 15.10 -11.86 16.28
N SER A 385 14.61 -12.92 16.94
CA SER A 385 13.79 -13.95 16.28
C SER A 385 12.46 -13.39 15.77
N LEU A 386 11.75 -12.60 16.56
CA LEU A 386 10.49 -11.95 16.15
C LEU A 386 10.72 -10.99 14.99
N ALA A 387 11.77 -10.18 15.05
CA ALA A 387 12.13 -9.24 13.99
C ALA A 387 12.48 -9.98 12.67
N LEU A 388 13.32 -11.02 12.72
CA LEU A 388 13.63 -11.84 11.54
C LEU A 388 12.40 -12.59 11.00
N ALA A 389 11.61 -13.19 11.88
CA ALA A 389 10.45 -14.00 11.50
C ALA A 389 9.31 -13.16 10.91
N THR A 390 9.30 -11.85 11.16
CA THR A 390 8.35 -10.89 10.60
C THR A 390 8.93 -9.96 9.56
N ASP A 391 10.19 -10.14 9.11
CA ASP A 391 10.85 -9.26 8.14
C ASP A 391 10.93 -7.78 8.59
N ALA A 392 11.17 -7.57 9.89
CA ALA A 392 11.49 -6.28 10.49
C ALA A 392 13.01 -6.12 10.62
N VAL A 393 13.70 -5.97 9.48
CA VAL A 393 15.17 -5.85 9.37
C VAL A 393 15.59 -4.49 8.83
N ASP A 394 16.84 -4.09 9.04
CA ASP A 394 17.43 -2.93 8.36
C ASP A 394 17.96 -3.29 6.95
N GLY A 395 18.55 -2.30 6.26
CA GLY A 395 19.01 -2.46 4.87
C GLY A 395 20.15 -3.48 4.67
N ASP A 396 20.85 -3.89 5.73
CA ASP A 396 21.85 -4.95 5.72
C ASP A 396 21.26 -6.33 6.09
N GLY A 397 19.97 -6.39 6.45
CA GLY A 397 19.28 -7.59 6.90
C GLY A 397 19.40 -7.87 8.40
N GLU A 398 19.93 -6.93 9.19
CA GLU A 398 20.06 -7.10 10.64
C GLU A 398 18.72 -6.82 11.34
N PRO A 399 18.28 -7.65 12.31
CA PRO A 399 16.97 -7.52 12.96
C PRO A 399 16.82 -6.19 13.68
N LEU A 400 15.65 -5.55 13.58
CA LEU A 400 15.31 -4.31 14.27
C LEU A 400 14.91 -4.53 15.75
N ALA A 401 15.80 -5.20 16.47
CA ALA A 401 15.85 -5.25 17.93
C ALA A 401 16.96 -4.31 18.42
N ARG A 402 16.64 -3.29 19.23
CA ARG A 402 17.60 -2.29 19.71
C ARG A 402 17.49 -2.05 21.21
N THR A 403 18.65 -2.04 21.88
CA THR A 403 18.79 -1.49 23.24
C THR A 403 18.99 0.02 23.15
N TRP A 404 18.23 0.82 23.89
CA TRP A 404 18.39 2.27 23.85
C TRP A 404 19.67 2.74 24.56
N SER A 405 20.19 3.88 24.09
CA SER A 405 21.29 4.63 24.73
C SER A 405 20.90 6.06 25.15
N GLY A 406 19.66 6.47 24.85
CA GLY A 406 19.03 7.73 25.23
C GLY A 406 17.66 7.47 25.85
N SER A 407 16.60 8.03 25.28
CA SER A 407 15.21 7.68 25.62
C SER A 407 14.67 6.48 24.82
N VAL A 408 13.61 5.87 25.35
CA VAL A 408 12.82 4.85 24.66
C VAL A 408 12.18 5.44 23.40
N GLY A 409 11.64 6.67 23.48
CA GLY A 409 11.02 7.36 22.34
C GLY A 409 11.99 7.67 21.18
N GLU A 410 13.21 8.12 21.47
CA GLU A 410 14.24 8.32 20.43
C GLU A 410 14.65 7.00 19.75
N THR A 411 14.69 5.91 20.52
CA THR A 411 15.06 4.59 19.98
C THR A 411 13.93 3.99 19.15
N ALA A 412 12.67 4.14 19.60
CA ALA A 412 11.49 3.80 18.83
C ALA A 412 11.44 4.60 17.51
N LEU A 413 11.76 5.91 17.55
CA LEU A 413 11.84 6.73 16.35
C LEU A 413 12.87 6.21 15.35
N GLY A 414 14.10 5.96 15.82
CA GLY A 414 15.18 5.46 14.97
C GLY A 414 14.81 4.12 14.33
N VAL A 415 14.26 3.19 15.12
CA VAL A 415 13.86 1.86 14.65
C VAL A 415 12.72 1.93 13.62
N ILE A 416 11.68 2.74 13.85
CA ILE A 416 10.56 2.89 12.91
C ILE A 416 11.01 3.58 11.61
N ARG A 417 11.89 4.59 11.70
CA ARG A 417 12.49 5.23 10.51
C ARG A 417 13.35 4.23 9.72
N THR A 418 14.23 3.49 10.38
CA THR A 418 15.05 2.48 9.71
C THR A 418 14.18 1.39 9.05
N LEU A 419 13.07 0.97 9.67
CA LEU A 419 12.11 0.05 9.05
C LEU A 419 11.50 0.65 7.77
N ALA A 420 11.07 1.90 7.82
CA ALA A 420 10.47 2.60 6.67
C ALA A 420 11.49 2.88 5.54
N GLU A 421 12.77 3.01 5.87
CA GLU A 421 13.90 3.19 4.95
C GLU A 421 14.45 1.85 4.39
N SER A 422 14.20 0.73 5.07
CA SER A 422 14.66 -0.61 4.67
C SER A 422 13.61 -1.43 3.93
N ILE A 423 12.32 -1.26 4.26
CA ILE A 423 11.24 -2.11 3.74
C ILE A 423 11.27 -2.17 2.20
N ARG A 424 11.31 -3.39 1.66
CA ARG A 424 11.23 -3.66 0.24
C ARG A 424 9.80 -4.08 -0.07
N LEU A 425 9.08 -3.29 -0.85
CA LEU A 425 7.68 -3.55 -1.17
C LEU A 425 7.57 -4.11 -2.59
N ASP A 426 6.75 -5.14 -2.77
CA ASP A 426 6.33 -5.57 -4.10
C ASP A 426 5.25 -4.59 -4.60
N VAL A 427 5.63 -3.66 -5.49
CA VAL A 427 4.77 -2.54 -5.90
C VAL A 427 3.91 -2.94 -7.09
N SER A 428 2.59 -2.80 -6.96
CA SER A 428 1.62 -3.11 -8.01
C SER A 428 0.60 -1.99 -8.20
N ALA A 429 0.02 -1.86 -9.38
CA ALA A 429 -0.98 -0.84 -9.70
C ALA A 429 -2.36 -1.47 -9.93
N HIS A 430 -3.38 -0.95 -9.26
CA HIS A 430 -4.76 -1.44 -9.32
C HIS A 430 -5.72 -0.30 -9.64
N ALA A 431 -6.68 -0.55 -10.52
CA ALA A 431 -7.70 0.44 -10.88
C ALA A 431 -9.06 0.11 -10.24
N GLU A 432 -9.79 1.14 -9.82
CA GLU A 432 -11.18 1.04 -9.36
C GLU A 432 -12.03 2.20 -9.86
N SER A 433 -13.32 1.97 -10.04
CA SER A 433 -14.29 3.01 -10.41
C SER A 433 -14.50 3.95 -9.22
N HIS A 434 -14.70 5.25 -9.47
CA HIS A 434 -14.98 6.19 -8.38
C HIS A 434 -16.37 5.92 -7.78
N GLU A 435 -16.51 6.08 -6.45
CA GLU A 435 -17.74 5.69 -5.72
C GLU A 435 -19.00 6.49 -6.08
N SER A 436 -18.82 7.62 -6.78
CA SER A 436 -19.91 8.47 -7.28
C SER A 436 -20.42 8.06 -8.68
N GLU A 437 -19.81 7.06 -9.31
CA GLU A 437 -20.15 6.64 -10.66
C GLU A 437 -21.23 5.55 -10.65
N ASP A 438 -22.32 5.78 -11.38
CA ASP A 438 -23.38 4.78 -11.59
C ASP A 438 -22.95 3.65 -12.55
N ILE A 439 -21.75 3.72 -13.13
CA ILE A 439 -21.18 2.75 -14.07
C ILE A 439 -19.84 2.21 -13.58
N ASP A 440 -19.47 1.03 -14.06
CA ASP A 440 -18.11 0.52 -13.90
C ASP A 440 -17.19 1.12 -14.98
N VAL A 441 -16.63 2.29 -14.67
CA VAL A 441 -15.68 3.05 -15.51
C VAL A 441 -14.49 2.18 -15.92
N ILE A 442 -13.95 1.36 -15.02
CA ILE A 442 -12.79 0.50 -15.30
C ILE A 442 -13.13 -0.55 -16.35
N SER A 443 -14.25 -1.27 -16.21
CA SER A 443 -14.70 -2.23 -17.23
C SER A 443 -15.09 -1.57 -18.57
N ALA A 444 -15.41 -0.27 -18.58
CA ALA A 444 -15.79 0.46 -19.78
C ALA A 444 -14.59 1.01 -20.57
N PHE A 445 -13.56 1.52 -19.87
CA PHE A 445 -12.50 2.33 -20.48
C PHE A 445 -11.06 1.90 -20.20
N LEU A 446 -10.80 0.90 -19.34
CA LEU A 446 -9.44 0.41 -19.08
C LEU A 446 -9.21 -0.96 -19.74
N GLN A 447 -8.17 -1.09 -20.57
CA GLN A 447 -7.76 -2.38 -21.11
C GLN A 447 -6.84 -3.12 -20.12
N ARG A 448 -5.82 -2.42 -19.59
CA ARG A 448 -4.90 -2.94 -18.57
C ARG A 448 -4.09 -1.81 -17.94
N ILE A 449 -3.40 -2.13 -16.84
CA ILE A 449 -2.21 -1.42 -16.40
C ILE A 449 -1.04 -2.40 -16.53
N GLU A 450 0.10 -1.96 -17.03
CA GLU A 450 1.32 -2.75 -17.09
C GLU A 450 2.51 -2.00 -16.50
N ALA A 451 3.43 -2.74 -15.88
CA ALA A 451 4.65 -2.22 -15.31
C ALA A 451 5.63 -1.82 -16.42
N ASN A 452 6.01 -0.54 -16.48
CA ASN A 452 6.92 -0.03 -17.50
C ASN A 452 8.36 -0.45 -17.16
N GLU A 453 8.75 -1.64 -17.62
CA GLU A 453 10.09 -2.19 -17.38
C GLU A 453 11.22 -1.36 -18.04
N GLY A 454 10.87 -0.56 -19.05
CA GLY A 454 11.80 0.35 -19.73
C GLY A 454 12.15 1.59 -18.90
N GLY A 455 11.31 1.95 -17.92
CA GLY A 455 11.39 3.20 -17.19
C GLY A 455 11.02 4.41 -18.04
N ASP A 456 11.00 5.57 -17.40
CA ASP A 456 10.83 6.86 -18.04
C ASP A 456 11.71 7.89 -17.32
N SER A 457 12.78 8.32 -17.98
CA SER A 457 13.74 9.27 -17.40
C SER A 457 13.18 10.68 -17.25
N SER A 458 12.12 11.04 -17.98
CA SER A 458 11.46 12.35 -17.81
C SER A 458 10.65 12.40 -16.51
N LEU A 459 10.10 11.27 -16.10
CA LEU A 459 9.36 11.09 -14.84
C LEU A 459 10.23 10.52 -13.69
N GLY A 460 11.56 10.40 -13.89
CA GLY A 460 12.50 9.92 -12.87
C GLY A 460 12.45 8.41 -12.57
N CYS A 461 11.79 7.62 -13.41
CA CYS A 461 11.70 6.17 -13.29
C CYS A 461 12.87 5.46 -13.97
N ASP A 462 13.77 4.84 -13.18
CA ASP A 462 14.83 3.97 -13.73
C ASP A 462 14.26 2.63 -14.25
N PRO A 463 14.86 2.04 -15.32
CA PRO A 463 14.44 0.73 -15.84
C PRO A 463 14.53 -0.37 -14.77
N ARG A 464 13.48 -1.18 -14.64
CA ARG A 464 13.36 -2.22 -13.59
C ARG A 464 12.57 -3.42 -14.10
N THR A 465 13.01 -4.63 -13.73
CA THR A 465 12.26 -5.85 -14.07
C THR A 465 10.99 -5.97 -13.22
N ALA A 466 9.89 -6.37 -13.85
CA ALA A 466 8.59 -6.64 -13.25
C ALA A 466 8.15 -8.10 -13.46
N GLU A 467 7.12 -8.51 -12.76
CA GLU A 467 6.53 -9.85 -12.74
C GLU A 467 5.03 -9.77 -13.07
N ASP A 468 4.50 -10.78 -13.76
CA ASP A 468 3.05 -11.03 -13.88
C ASP A 468 2.64 -11.86 -12.66
N ARG A 469 2.08 -11.21 -11.63
CA ARG A 469 1.63 -11.89 -10.41
C ARG A 469 0.12 -12.13 -10.39
N GLY A 470 -0.66 -11.37 -11.15
CA GLY A 470 -2.07 -11.65 -11.39
C GLY A 470 -2.32 -12.90 -12.26
N GLY A 471 -1.33 -13.35 -13.03
CA GLY A 471 -1.46 -14.44 -14.01
C GLY A 471 -2.28 -14.04 -15.23
N ASN A 472 -2.39 -12.73 -15.51
CA ASN A 472 -3.26 -12.17 -16.56
C ASN A 472 -2.55 -12.03 -17.92
N GLY A 473 -1.25 -12.33 -17.99
CA GLY A 473 -0.41 -12.21 -19.18
C GLY A 473 0.37 -10.89 -19.29
N TYR A 474 0.16 -9.96 -18.36
CA TYR A 474 0.83 -8.66 -18.29
C TYR A 474 1.62 -8.56 -16.99
N ARG A 475 2.79 -7.91 -17.05
CA ARG A 475 3.60 -7.67 -15.85
C ARG A 475 2.97 -6.50 -15.10
N ASP A 476 2.58 -6.72 -13.86
CA ASP A 476 1.76 -5.81 -13.06
C ASP A 476 2.40 -5.46 -11.71
N THR A 477 3.52 -6.13 -11.37
CA THR A 477 4.19 -5.98 -10.07
C THR A 477 5.70 -5.81 -10.24
N PHE A 478 6.27 -4.72 -9.71
CA PHE A 478 7.71 -4.59 -9.50
C PHE A 478 8.12 -5.25 -8.17
N PRO A 479 8.92 -6.32 -8.17
CA PRO A 479 9.30 -6.98 -6.93
C PRO A 479 10.31 -6.17 -6.11
N ALA A 480 10.17 -6.24 -4.78
CA ALA A 480 11.14 -5.77 -3.78
C ALA A 480 11.72 -4.36 -4.04
N VAL A 481 10.87 -3.39 -4.32
CA VAL A 481 11.28 -2.00 -4.60
C VAL A 481 11.75 -1.32 -3.29
N PRO A 482 12.96 -0.73 -3.25
CA PRO A 482 13.43 0.10 -2.14
C PRO A 482 12.56 1.35 -1.97
N PRO A 483 12.39 1.88 -0.74
CA PRO A 483 11.56 3.05 -0.50
C PRO A 483 12.26 4.30 -1.03
N GLY A 484 11.46 5.26 -1.51
CA GLY A 484 11.94 6.47 -2.17
C GLY A 484 12.47 6.27 -3.60
N VAL A 485 12.37 5.06 -4.16
CA VAL A 485 12.60 4.81 -5.60
C VAL A 485 11.32 5.06 -6.38
N SER A 486 11.41 5.75 -7.51
CA SER A 486 10.29 5.88 -8.44
C SER A 486 10.17 4.65 -9.34
N VAL A 487 8.95 4.21 -9.58
CA VAL A 487 8.60 3.19 -10.59
C VAL A 487 7.45 3.68 -11.45
N CYS A 488 7.43 3.26 -12.71
CA CYS A 488 6.45 3.72 -13.69
C CYS A 488 5.50 2.60 -14.14
N PHE A 489 4.24 2.96 -14.35
CA PHE A 489 3.20 2.09 -14.89
C PHE A 489 2.57 2.72 -16.13
N ASP A 490 2.38 1.91 -17.17
CA ASP A 490 1.69 2.30 -18.39
C ASP A 490 0.21 1.96 -18.23
N ILE A 491 -0.63 2.98 -18.17
CA ILE A 491 -2.09 2.84 -18.23
C ILE A 491 -2.47 2.71 -19.70
N VAL A 492 -3.08 1.59 -20.08
CA VAL A 492 -3.54 1.35 -21.44
C VAL A 492 -5.07 1.35 -21.45
N PRO A 493 -5.71 2.42 -21.95
CA PRO A 493 -7.16 2.49 -22.07
C PRO A 493 -7.70 1.49 -23.12
N ALA A 494 -9.00 1.22 -23.03
CA ALA A 494 -9.76 0.48 -24.02
C ALA A 494 -10.53 1.45 -24.94
N ASP A 495 -10.68 1.07 -26.21
CA ASP A 495 -11.59 1.79 -27.13
C ASP A 495 -13.03 1.72 -26.60
N ASN A 496 -13.69 2.87 -26.49
CA ASN A 496 -15.05 2.97 -25.96
C ASN A 496 -16.05 2.30 -26.92
N THR A 497 -16.51 1.11 -26.55
CA THR A 497 -17.52 0.34 -27.30
C THR A 497 -18.85 0.22 -26.55
N THR A 498 -18.97 0.82 -25.37
CA THR A 498 -20.03 0.56 -24.39
C THR A 498 -20.85 1.79 -24.02
N ILE A 499 -20.25 3.00 -24.05
CA ILE A 499 -20.87 4.25 -23.62
C ILE A 499 -21.11 5.16 -24.84
N PRO A 500 -22.35 5.26 -25.37
CA PRO A 500 -22.66 6.16 -26.46
C PRO A 500 -22.53 7.62 -26.05
N SER A 501 -22.04 8.45 -26.96
CA SER A 501 -22.01 9.92 -26.83
C SER A 501 -23.41 10.51 -26.67
N LYS A 502 -23.49 11.65 -25.97
CA LYS A 502 -24.70 12.48 -25.79
C LYS A 502 -24.54 13.83 -26.50
N ALA A 503 -25.54 14.70 -26.40
CA ALA A 503 -25.46 16.07 -26.92
C ALA A 503 -24.55 17.02 -26.10
N THR A 504 -23.90 16.53 -25.05
CA THR A 504 -22.90 17.26 -24.25
C THR A 504 -21.76 16.31 -23.92
N PRO A 505 -20.53 16.81 -23.71
CA PRO A 505 -19.42 16.00 -23.18
C PRO A 505 -19.81 15.22 -21.92
N GLN A 506 -19.18 14.06 -21.71
CA GLN A 506 -19.41 13.22 -20.53
C GLN A 506 -18.09 12.85 -19.86
N LEU A 507 -17.88 13.36 -18.65
CA LEU A 507 -16.75 13.03 -17.78
C LEU A 507 -17.06 11.82 -16.90
N PHE A 508 -16.14 10.86 -16.84
CA PHE A 508 -16.19 9.68 -15.97
C PHE A 508 -14.90 9.53 -15.15
N ARG A 509 -15.03 9.12 -13.88
CA ARG A 509 -13.91 9.11 -12.91
C ARG A 509 -13.50 7.70 -12.50
N GLY A 510 -12.22 7.39 -12.67
CA GLY A 510 -11.55 6.22 -12.12
C GLY A 510 -10.45 6.61 -11.14
N ARG A 511 -9.98 5.64 -10.36
CA ARG A 511 -8.81 5.77 -9.49
C ARG A 511 -7.79 4.71 -9.84
N VAL A 512 -6.52 5.07 -9.79
CA VAL A 512 -5.40 4.12 -9.79
C VAL A 512 -4.72 4.18 -8.43
N LYS A 513 -4.77 3.07 -7.69
CA LYS A 513 -4.10 2.86 -6.40
C LYS A 513 -2.82 2.10 -6.63
N ILE A 514 -1.72 2.60 -6.08
CA ILE A 514 -0.45 1.90 -6.05
C ILE A 514 -0.31 1.20 -4.70
N LEU A 515 -0.19 -0.12 -4.72
CA LEU A 515 -0.21 -0.98 -3.55
C LEU A 515 1.17 -1.58 -3.29
N GLY A 516 1.66 -1.44 -2.05
CA GLY A 516 2.87 -2.10 -1.56
C GLY A 516 2.53 -3.49 -1.03
N ASP A 517 3.20 -4.53 -1.52
CA ASP A 517 2.88 -5.94 -1.32
C ASP A 517 1.43 -6.33 -1.70
N GLY A 518 0.63 -5.41 -2.27
CA GLY A 518 -0.79 -5.57 -2.56
C GLY A 518 -1.77 -5.14 -1.44
N TYR A 519 -1.35 -4.43 -0.38
CA TYR A 519 -2.27 -3.96 0.69
C TYR A 519 -2.14 -2.45 1.01
N PRO A 520 -1.06 -1.95 1.66
CA PRO A 520 -0.93 -0.53 1.92
C PRO A 520 -0.98 0.29 0.63
N ILE A 521 -1.89 1.26 0.59
CA ILE A 521 -1.92 2.27 -0.46
C ILE A 521 -0.71 3.17 -0.22
N VAL A 522 0.24 3.09 -1.15
CA VAL A 522 1.46 3.89 -1.11
C VAL A 522 1.30 5.17 -1.93
N ASP A 523 0.39 5.17 -2.91
CA ASP A 523 -0.11 6.38 -3.57
C ASP A 523 -1.46 6.13 -4.27
N GLU A 524 -2.21 7.20 -4.54
CA GLU A 524 -3.46 7.17 -5.29
C GLU A 524 -3.51 8.35 -6.28
N ARG A 525 -4.03 8.10 -7.48
CA ARG A 525 -4.24 9.12 -8.51
C ARG A 525 -5.63 8.99 -9.14
N GLN A 526 -6.32 10.11 -9.32
CA GLN A 526 -7.60 10.19 -10.05
C GLN A 526 -7.34 10.17 -11.56
N ARG A 527 -8.19 9.50 -12.33
CA ARG A 527 -8.09 9.39 -13.79
C ARG A 527 -9.45 9.70 -14.40
N PHE A 528 -9.44 10.43 -15.51
CA PHE A 528 -10.65 10.91 -16.14
C PHE A 528 -10.78 10.35 -17.55
N PHE A 529 -11.99 9.98 -17.93
CA PHE A 529 -12.33 9.56 -19.28
C PHE A 529 -13.43 10.48 -19.77
N VAL A 530 -13.19 11.19 -20.87
CA VAL A 530 -14.18 12.06 -21.52
C VAL A 530 -14.70 11.34 -22.76
N VAL A 531 -16.01 11.08 -22.78
CA VAL A 531 -16.69 10.74 -24.02
C VAL A 531 -17.14 12.05 -24.66
N PRO A 532 -16.56 12.46 -25.81
CA PRO A 532 -16.99 13.65 -26.53
C PRO A 532 -18.45 13.51 -26.98
N PRO A 533 -19.14 14.63 -27.24
CA PRO A 533 -20.52 14.61 -27.67
C PRO A 533 -20.71 13.94 -29.05
N ALA A 534 -21.96 13.68 -29.39
CA ALA A 534 -22.31 13.11 -30.69
C ALA A 534 -22.21 14.19 -31.79
N PRO A 535 -21.52 13.90 -32.90
CA PRO A 535 -21.47 14.79 -34.07
C PRO A 535 -22.80 14.82 -34.86
#